data_AF-A0A1S2KGX3-F1
#
_entry.id   AF-A0A1S2KGX3-F1
#
_cell.length_a   1.000
_cell.length_b   1.000
_cell.length_c   1.000
_cell.angle_alpha   90.00
_cell.angle_beta   90.00
_cell.angle_gamma   90.00
#
_symmetry.space_group_name_H-M   'P 1'
#
loop_
_entity.id
_entity.type
_entity.pdbx_description
1 polymer ?
#
loop_
_entity_poly.entity_id
_entity_poly.type
_entity_poly.pdbx_seq_one_letter_code
_entity_poly.pdbx_strand_id
1 'polypeptide(L)'
;MLPDTTSEDGGTTARPAPDRRTDGRAALGADLRAALPDAAAAVAVTAAVFAFLYARMASGESATVAVMPFMDDPGTYWMYLLSQAFGWSGLLWAWGTVMLGLLLSGPRPARLPVSRRLLERWHRTTSLTTTALMCAHALMFAAELVRYDDRSAWTTRLWAGFADTFVPGWYDSGTGRIAIPLGQGALYLAIPLGLLFYVRHRIGASTWRRLHRFVIVVYVLSVWHTLLYGTNVWYGEWPRTMLWLLQLPVAALLLVRLLRPARRAERLGPPRADAALPGWAARA
;
A
#
# COMPACT_ATOMS: atom_id res chain seq x y z
N MET A 1 -11.37 84.78 -6.35
CA MET A 1 -10.45 84.01 -5.51
C MET A 1 -11.06 82.64 -5.27
N LEU A 2 -10.54 81.61 -5.93
CA LEU A 2 -10.74 80.21 -5.52
C LEU A 2 -9.91 79.94 -4.26
N PRO A 3 -10.30 78.94 -3.46
CA PRO A 3 -9.32 77.98 -2.98
C PRO A 3 -9.77 76.53 -3.17
N ASP A 4 -8.95 75.83 -3.95
CA ASP A 4 -8.29 74.55 -3.69
C ASP A 4 -9.04 73.37 -3.07
N THR A 5 -9.16 72.38 -3.94
CA THR A 5 -9.21 70.93 -3.73
C THR A 5 -8.20 70.41 -2.71
N THR A 6 -8.63 69.55 -1.80
CA THR A 6 -7.78 68.48 -1.25
C THR A 6 -8.52 67.15 -1.35
N SER A 7 -8.06 66.35 -2.31
CA SER A 7 -8.24 64.91 -2.41
C SER A 7 -7.36 64.24 -1.37
N GLU A 8 -7.84 63.22 -0.67
CA GLU A 8 -7.05 62.07 -0.21
C GLU A 8 -7.99 60.98 0.34
N ASP A 9 -8.76 60.36 -0.55
CA ASP A 9 -9.36 59.06 -0.27
C ASP A 9 -8.22 58.02 -0.30
N GLY A 10 -7.77 57.63 0.89
CA GLY A 10 -6.83 56.54 1.13
C GLY A 10 -7.41 55.20 0.68
N GLY A 11 -7.34 54.95 -0.62
CA GLY A 11 -7.63 53.66 -1.24
C GLY A 11 -6.66 52.59 -0.74
N THR A 12 -6.98 52.00 0.41
CA THR A 12 -6.39 50.75 0.85
C THR A 12 -6.82 49.69 -0.15
N THR A 13 -5.96 49.46 -1.14
CA THR A 13 -6.09 48.36 -2.09
C THR A 13 -6.12 47.06 -1.30
N ALA A 14 -7.33 46.52 -1.12
CA ALA A 14 -7.54 45.23 -0.52
C ALA A 14 -6.78 44.20 -1.36
N ARG A 15 -5.64 43.77 -0.83
CA ARG A 15 -4.78 42.74 -1.42
C ARG A 15 -5.65 41.49 -1.65
N PRO A 16 -5.80 41.00 -2.88
CA PRO A 16 -6.69 39.87 -3.15
C PRO A 16 -6.22 38.68 -2.31
N ALA A 17 -7.15 38.12 -1.54
CA ALA A 17 -6.91 36.93 -0.72
C ALA A 17 -6.31 35.83 -1.60
N PRO A 18 -5.28 35.11 -1.13
CA PRO A 18 -4.65 34.06 -1.91
C PRO A 18 -5.71 33.02 -2.31
N ASP A 19 -5.84 32.83 -3.61
CA ASP A 19 -6.80 31.94 -4.25
C ASP A 19 -6.64 30.51 -3.71
N ARG A 20 -7.57 30.08 -2.85
CA ARG A 20 -7.64 28.72 -2.26
C ARG A 20 -7.88 27.61 -3.29
N ARG A 21 -7.90 27.93 -4.59
CA ARG A 21 -8.16 26.98 -5.68
C ARG A 21 -6.97 26.11 -6.07
N THR A 22 -5.77 26.39 -5.58
CA THR A 22 -4.55 25.63 -5.94
C THR A 22 -4.26 24.41 -5.06
N ASP A 23 -4.93 24.23 -3.91
CA ASP A 23 -4.78 23.08 -3.00
C ASP A 23 -5.23 21.72 -3.62
N GLY A 24 -5.88 21.74 -4.79
CA GLY A 24 -6.55 20.59 -5.39
C GLY A 24 -5.72 19.74 -6.35
N ARG A 25 -4.60 20.24 -6.88
CA ARG A 25 -3.72 19.45 -7.76
C ARG A 25 -2.67 18.77 -6.91
N ALA A 26 -3.02 17.64 -6.29
CA ALA A 26 -2.00 16.71 -5.80
C ALA A 26 -1.12 16.32 -6.99
N ALA A 27 0.04 16.95 -7.11
CA ALA A 27 0.95 16.69 -8.21
C ALA A 27 1.72 15.42 -7.85
N LEU A 28 1.39 14.32 -8.53
CA LEU A 28 2.10 13.03 -8.41
C LEU A 28 3.62 13.22 -8.42
N GLY A 29 4.15 14.09 -9.28
CA GLY A 29 5.58 14.38 -9.34
C GLY A 29 6.17 15.00 -8.06
N ALA A 30 5.41 15.79 -7.31
CA ALA A 30 5.87 16.33 -6.02
C ALA A 30 5.88 15.26 -4.93
N ASP A 31 4.84 14.41 -4.88
CA ASP A 31 4.77 13.30 -3.94
C ASP A 31 5.85 12.24 -4.24
N LEU A 32 6.14 11.96 -5.51
CA LEU A 32 7.24 11.07 -5.93
C LEU A 32 8.60 11.59 -5.47
N ARG A 33 8.88 12.89 -5.65
CA ARG A 33 10.11 13.52 -5.14
C ARG A 33 10.17 13.47 -3.61
N ALA A 34 9.05 13.70 -2.94
CA ALA A 34 8.97 13.64 -1.48
C ALA A 34 9.12 12.22 -0.93
N ALA A 35 8.84 11.19 -1.74
CA ALA A 35 9.00 9.79 -1.39
C ALA A 35 10.44 9.28 -1.52
N LEU A 36 11.36 10.01 -2.15
CA LEU A 36 12.76 9.56 -2.32
C LEU A 36 13.45 9.12 -1.02
N PRO A 37 13.37 9.85 0.12
CA PRO A 37 13.99 9.39 1.36
C PRO A 37 13.36 8.11 1.90
N ASP A 38 12.04 7.98 1.76
CA ASP A 38 11.28 6.79 2.18
C ASP A 38 11.63 5.58 1.30
N ALA A 39 11.71 5.78 -0.01
CA ALA A 39 12.14 4.77 -0.97
C ALA A 39 13.60 4.36 -0.77
N ALA A 40 14.50 5.30 -0.44
CA ALA A 40 15.89 4.98 -0.10
C ALA A 40 15.98 4.10 1.16
N ALA A 41 15.18 4.40 2.19
CA ALA A 41 15.07 3.55 3.37
C ALA A 41 14.52 2.16 3.01
N ALA A 42 13.52 2.09 2.12
CA ALA A 42 12.98 0.82 1.62
C ALA A 42 14.03 -0.01 0.87
N VAL A 43 14.85 0.62 0.04
CA VAL A 43 15.95 -0.05 -0.66
C VAL A 43 16.98 -0.58 0.34
N ALA A 44 17.36 0.21 1.34
CA ALA A 44 18.31 -0.23 2.37
C ALA A 44 17.78 -1.42 3.16
N VAL A 45 16.51 -1.40 3.58
CA VAL A 45 15.87 -2.53 4.27
C VAL A 45 15.76 -3.74 3.34
N THR A 46 15.38 -3.55 2.08
CA THR A 46 15.30 -4.64 1.09
C THR A 46 16.66 -5.29 0.89
N ALA A 47 17.73 -4.51 0.77
CA ALA A 47 19.10 -5.02 0.65
C ALA A 47 19.53 -5.78 1.91
N ALA A 48 19.20 -5.29 3.10
CA ALA A 48 19.49 -5.98 4.36
C ALA A 48 18.74 -7.31 4.48
N VAL A 49 17.45 -7.35 4.11
CA VAL A 49 16.65 -8.58 4.08
C VAL A 49 17.22 -9.56 3.05
N PHE A 50 17.59 -9.09 1.86
CA PHE A 50 18.22 -9.92 0.84
C PHE A 50 19.53 -10.53 1.33
N ALA A 51 20.43 -9.73 1.90
CA ALA A 51 21.70 -10.20 2.44
C ALA A 51 21.50 -11.22 3.57
N PHE A 52 20.51 -11.00 4.44
CA PHE A 52 20.14 -11.95 5.49
C PHE A 52 19.65 -13.28 4.91
N LEU A 53 18.73 -13.26 3.95
CA LEU A 53 18.21 -14.48 3.30
C LEU A 53 19.31 -15.23 2.54
N TYR A 54 20.18 -14.50 1.84
CA TYR A 54 21.31 -15.05 1.11
C TYR A 54 22.30 -15.75 2.05
N ALA A 55 22.71 -15.08 3.13
CA ALA A 55 23.64 -15.64 4.11
C ALA A 55 23.08 -16.91 4.78
N ARG A 56 21.78 -16.90 5.12
CA ARG A 56 21.07 -18.05 5.70
C ARG A 56 21.00 -19.25 4.76
N MET A 57 20.86 -19.02 3.47
CA MET A 57 20.89 -20.09 2.45
C MET A 57 22.30 -20.61 2.26
N ALA A 58 23.29 -19.72 2.16
CA ALA A 58 24.70 -20.11 2.06
C ALA A 58 25.21 -20.90 3.28
N SER A 59 24.65 -20.67 4.47
CA SER A 59 24.99 -21.41 5.69
C SER A 59 24.20 -22.72 5.87
N GLY A 60 23.35 -23.10 4.92
CA GLY A 60 22.50 -24.30 5.01
C GLY A 60 21.37 -24.21 6.03
N GLU A 61 21.15 -23.06 6.66
CA GLU A 61 20.12 -22.89 7.68
C GLU A 61 18.77 -22.39 7.12
N SER A 62 18.66 -22.21 5.80
CA SER A 62 17.49 -21.58 5.18
C SER A 62 16.23 -22.45 5.26
N ALA A 63 15.15 -21.85 5.78
CA ALA A 63 13.83 -22.46 5.77
C ALA A 63 13.30 -22.66 4.34
N THR A 64 13.79 -21.90 3.35
CA THR A 64 13.45 -22.11 1.93
C THR A 64 14.00 -23.45 1.44
N VAL A 65 15.25 -23.80 1.78
CA VAL A 65 15.90 -25.06 1.38
C VAL A 65 15.20 -26.25 2.02
N ALA A 66 14.70 -26.11 3.25
CA ALA A 66 13.91 -27.16 3.92
C ALA A 66 12.62 -27.53 3.15
N VAL A 67 12.05 -26.63 2.35
CA VAL A 67 10.79 -26.84 1.61
C VAL A 67 11.04 -27.10 0.12
N MET A 68 12.03 -26.41 -0.43
CA MET A 68 12.42 -26.49 -1.83
C MET A 68 13.91 -26.85 -1.87
N PRO A 69 14.30 -28.12 -1.64
CA PRO A 69 15.70 -28.52 -1.58
C PRO A 69 16.47 -28.26 -2.88
N PHE A 70 15.76 -28.25 -4.01
CA PHE A 70 16.35 -27.90 -5.30
C PHE A 70 16.82 -26.44 -5.37
N MET A 71 16.38 -25.57 -4.45
CA MET A 71 16.80 -24.17 -4.33
C MET A 71 18.05 -23.97 -3.46
N ASP A 72 18.76 -25.04 -3.09
CA ASP A 72 19.99 -24.99 -2.27
C ASP A 72 21.22 -24.47 -3.05
N ASP A 73 21.04 -23.38 -3.78
CA ASP A 73 22.09 -22.62 -4.44
C ASP A 73 21.69 -21.14 -4.50
N PRO A 74 22.18 -20.31 -3.57
CA PRO A 74 21.82 -18.89 -3.54
C PRO A 74 22.36 -18.12 -4.75
N GLY A 75 23.38 -18.63 -5.46
CA GLY A 75 23.90 -18.04 -6.69
C GLY A 75 22.99 -18.27 -7.88
N THR A 76 22.36 -19.44 -7.97
CA THR A 76 21.39 -19.73 -9.03
C THR A 76 20.06 -19.02 -8.77
N TYR A 77 19.56 -19.04 -7.53
CA TYR A 77 18.22 -18.57 -7.14
C TYR A 77 18.20 -17.16 -6.50
N TRP A 78 19.21 -16.32 -6.78
CA TRP A 78 19.31 -14.99 -6.18
C TRP A 78 18.12 -14.08 -6.53
N MET A 79 17.52 -14.20 -7.72
CA MET A 79 16.35 -13.40 -8.10
C MET A 79 15.11 -13.81 -7.31
N TYR A 80 14.96 -15.10 -7.01
CA TYR A 80 13.94 -15.56 -6.08
C TYR A 80 14.14 -14.97 -4.68
N LEU A 81 15.38 -14.98 -4.15
CA LEU A 81 15.70 -14.36 -2.86
C LEU A 81 15.44 -12.85 -2.86
N LEU A 82 15.75 -12.16 -3.95
CA LEU A 82 15.49 -10.74 -4.11
C LEU A 82 13.99 -10.43 -4.20
N SER A 83 13.22 -11.27 -4.90
CA SER A 83 11.76 -11.19 -4.90
C SER A 83 11.21 -11.36 -3.48
N GLN A 84 11.70 -12.33 -2.70
CA GLN A 84 11.31 -12.48 -1.30
C GLN A 84 11.64 -11.24 -0.46
N ALA A 85 12.81 -10.64 -0.67
CA ALA A 85 13.20 -9.42 0.04
C ALA A 85 12.27 -8.24 -0.27
N PHE A 86 11.84 -8.08 -1.52
CA PHE A 86 10.80 -7.11 -1.89
C PHE A 86 9.46 -7.44 -1.23
N GLY A 87 9.08 -8.71 -1.16
CA GLY A 87 7.84 -9.15 -0.50
C GLY A 87 7.80 -8.79 0.99
N TRP A 88 8.86 -9.12 1.73
CA TRP A 88 8.99 -8.79 3.15
C TRP A 88 9.03 -7.29 3.40
N SER A 89 9.80 -6.55 2.60
CA SER A 89 9.89 -5.10 2.72
C SER A 89 8.56 -4.44 2.37
N GLY A 90 7.88 -4.92 1.32
CA GLY A 90 6.56 -4.47 0.93
C GLY A 90 5.52 -4.67 2.03
N LEU A 91 5.53 -5.82 2.70
CA LEU A 91 4.63 -6.09 3.84
C LEU A 91 4.92 -5.19 5.05
N LEU A 92 6.19 -4.94 5.36
CA LEU A 92 6.59 -4.03 6.42
C LEU A 92 6.14 -2.58 6.14
N TRP A 93 6.35 -2.11 4.91
CA TRP A 93 5.88 -0.79 4.47
C TRP A 93 4.35 -0.69 4.47
N ALA A 94 3.67 -1.76 4.04
CA ALA A 94 2.21 -1.87 4.08
C ALA A 94 1.68 -1.77 5.53
N TRP A 95 2.32 -2.47 6.47
CA TRP A 95 2.00 -2.35 7.89
C TRP A 95 2.19 -0.92 8.39
N GLY A 96 3.33 -0.30 8.07
CA GLY A 96 3.65 1.08 8.48
C GLY A 96 2.62 2.09 7.95
N THR A 97 2.28 2.01 6.66
CA THR A 97 1.30 2.94 6.07
C THR A 97 -0.12 2.73 6.62
N VAL A 98 -0.54 1.48 6.92
CA VAL A 98 -1.82 1.20 7.58
C VAL A 98 -1.87 1.81 8.97
N MET A 99 -0.80 1.66 9.75
CA MET A 99 -0.68 2.28 11.07
C MET A 99 -0.82 3.80 10.99
N LEU A 100 -0.11 4.43 10.05
CA LEU A 100 -0.21 5.88 9.80
C LEU A 100 -1.63 6.30 9.38
N GLY A 101 -2.28 5.53 8.50
CA GLY A 101 -3.65 5.79 8.03
C GLY A 101 -4.69 5.66 9.14
N LEU A 102 -4.54 4.68 10.04
CA LEU A 102 -5.39 4.49 11.22
C LEU A 102 -5.21 5.65 12.21
N LEU A 103 -3.97 6.06 12.49
CA LEU A 103 -3.66 7.22 13.35
C LEU A 103 -4.18 8.54 12.77
N LEU A 104 -4.18 8.69 11.43
CA LEU A 104 -4.71 9.89 10.76
C LEU A 104 -6.23 9.98 10.80
N SER A 105 -6.91 8.82 10.81
CA SER A 105 -8.37 8.70 10.71
C SER A 105 -9.08 8.55 12.06
N GLY A 106 -8.37 8.09 13.11
CA GLY A 106 -8.93 7.82 14.43
C GLY A 106 -8.88 9.01 15.41
N PRO A 107 -9.40 8.82 16.65
CA PRO A 107 -9.23 9.79 17.73
C PRO A 107 -7.74 9.94 18.05
N ARG A 108 -7.18 11.15 17.95
CA ARG A 108 -5.76 11.36 18.26
C ARG A 108 -5.49 11.16 19.75
N PRO A 109 -4.42 10.43 20.11
CA PRO A 109 -3.86 10.54 21.44
C PRO A 109 -3.47 12.00 21.71
N ALA A 110 -3.91 12.56 22.84
CA ALA A 110 -3.63 13.96 23.19
C ALA A 110 -2.12 14.29 23.26
N ARG A 111 -1.27 13.28 23.35
CA ARG A 111 0.19 13.39 23.53
C ARG A 111 1.01 13.02 22.29
N LEU A 112 0.40 12.85 21.11
CA LEU A 112 1.19 12.52 19.92
C LEU A 112 1.99 13.75 19.46
N PRO A 113 3.34 13.74 19.49
CA PRO A 113 4.15 14.94 19.20
C PRO A 113 4.21 15.27 17.69
N VAL A 114 3.55 14.47 16.85
CA VAL A 114 3.64 14.57 15.38
C VAL A 114 2.42 15.31 14.82
N SER A 115 2.67 16.35 14.03
CA SER A 115 1.61 17.12 13.39
C SER A 115 0.80 16.29 12.38
N ARG A 116 -0.49 16.65 12.20
CA ARG A 116 -1.36 16.00 11.21
C ARG A 116 -0.78 16.03 9.80
N ARG A 117 -0.20 17.16 9.40
CA ARG A 117 0.37 17.38 8.07
C ARG A 117 1.54 16.45 7.82
N LEU A 118 2.38 16.23 8.84
CA LEU A 118 3.52 15.33 8.75
C LEU A 118 3.08 13.87 8.66
N LEU A 119 2.11 13.44 9.48
CA LEU A 119 1.52 12.10 9.38
C LEU A 119 0.88 11.84 8.01
N GLU A 120 0.17 12.82 7.46
CA GLU A 120 -0.41 12.72 6.12
C GLU A 120 0.68 12.60 5.05
N ARG A 121 1.75 13.39 5.16
CA ARG A 121 2.90 13.28 4.25
C ARG A 121 3.53 11.89 4.32
N TRP A 122 3.83 11.39 5.52
CA TRP A 122 4.41 10.06 5.70
C TRP A 122 3.48 8.97 5.15
N HIS A 123 2.18 9.03 5.43
CA HIS A 123 1.22 8.07 4.90
C HIS A 123 1.20 8.06 3.36
N ARG A 124 1.27 9.23 2.72
CA ARG A 124 1.33 9.31 1.25
C ARG A 124 2.61 8.71 0.68
N THR A 125 3.78 9.09 1.22
CA THR A 125 5.07 8.61 0.71
C THR A 125 5.23 7.11 0.94
N THR A 126 4.92 6.62 2.14
CA THR A 126 4.97 5.18 2.47
C THR A 126 3.99 4.37 1.62
N SER A 127 2.80 4.90 1.30
CA SER A 127 1.85 4.23 0.39
C SER A 127 2.39 4.10 -1.03
N LEU A 128 3.03 5.15 -1.57
CA LEU A 128 3.68 5.08 -2.89
C LEU A 128 4.81 4.04 -2.90
N THR A 129 5.66 4.06 -1.88
CA THR A 129 6.76 3.09 -1.74
C THR A 129 6.23 1.66 -1.57
N THR A 130 5.14 1.47 -0.82
CA THR A 130 4.48 0.16 -0.68
C THR A 130 4.05 -0.38 -2.04
N THR A 131 3.35 0.43 -2.84
CA THR A 131 2.92 0.02 -4.19
C THR A 131 4.12 -0.30 -5.08
N ALA A 132 5.19 0.50 -5.01
CA ALA A 132 6.41 0.26 -5.77
C ALA A 132 7.09 -1.08 -5.37
N LEU A 133 7.18 -1.37 -4.08
CA LEU A 133 7.72 -2.64 -3.57
C LEU A 133 6.86 -3.83 -3.99
N MET A 134 5.53 -3.71 -3.97
CA MET A 134 4.62 -4.75 -4.46
C MET A 134 4.81 -5.02 -5.96
N CYS A 135 4.93 -3.96 -6.77
CA CYS A 135 5.23 -4.10 -8.19
C CYS A 135 6.60 -4.75 -8.41
N ALA A 136 7.63 -4.31 -7.69
CA ALA A 136 8.97 -4.88 -7.79
C ALA A 136 9.01 -6.36 -7.39
N HIS A 137 8.28 -6.74 -6.34
CA HIS A 137 8.12 -8.12 -5.91
C HIS A 137 7.53 -9.00 -7.02
N ALA A 138 6.39 -8.58 -7.61
CA ALA A 138 5.74 -9.31 -8.68
C ALA A 138 6.61 -9.40 -9.94
N LEU A 139 7.21 -8.27 -10.37
CA LEU A 139 8.08 -8.24 -11.54
C LEU A 139 9.33 -9.10 -11.36
N MET A 140 9.94 -9.09 -10.16
CA MET A 140 11.11 -9.91 -9.87
C MET A 140 10.74 -11.40 -9.84
N PHE A 141 9.55 -11.75 -9.35
CA PHE A 141 9.05 -13.13 -9.41
C PHE A 141 8.83 -13.59 -10.87
N ALA A 142 8.17 -12.77 -11.69
CA ALA A 142 7.99 -13.06 -13.12
C ALA A 142 9.35 -13.23 -13.83
N ALA A 143 10.30 -12.33 -13.54
CA ALA A 143 11.63 -12.38 -14.14
C ALA A 143 12.41 -13.64 -13.73
N GLU A 144 12.25 -14.10 -12.49
CA GLU A 144 12.82 -15.37 -12.04
C GLU A 144 12.22 -16.56 -12.80
N LEU A 145 10.90 -16.60 -12.98
CA LEU A 145 10.25 -17.67 -13.74
C LEU A 145 10.73 -17.72 -15.19
N VAL A 146 10.86 -16.54 -15.82
CA VAL A 146 11.41 -16.42 -17.17
C VAL A 146 12.85 -16.92 -17.21
N ARG A 147 13.69 -16.55 -16.24
CA ARG A 147 15.10 -16.96 -16.17
C ARG A 147 15.27 -18.46 -15.93
N TYR A 148 14.46 -19.03 -15.04
CA TYR A 148 14.57 -20.41 -14.58
C TYR A 148 14.22 -21.45 -15.66
N ASP A 149 13.23 -21.18 -16.52
CA ASP A 149 12.90 -22.08 -17.63
C ASP A 149 13.91 -21.94 -18.78
N ASP A 150 15.05 -22.63 -18.72
CA ASP A 150 16.10 -22.53 -19.73
C ASP A 150 15.87 -23.34 -21.02
N ARG A 151 14.85 -24.21 -21.04
CA ARG A 151 14.60 -25.15 -22.14
C ARG A 151 13.62 -24.63 -23.18
N SER A 152 12.69 -23.78 -22.77
CA SER A 152 11.64 -23.26 -23.65
C SER A 152 12.14 -22.09 -24.52
N ALA A 153 11.44 -21.87 -25.64
CA ALA A 153 11.64 -20.66 -26.43
C ALA A 153 11.35 -19.40 -25.61
N TRP A 154 12.08 -18.30 -25.89
CA TRP A 154 11.98 -17.04 -25.14
C TRP A 154 10.55 -16.50 -25.01
N THR A 155 9.76 -16.54 -26.08
CA THR A 155 8.36 -16.08 -26.08
C THR A 155 7.48 -16.90 -25.15
N THR A 156 7.67 -18.23 -25.13
CA THR A 156 6.97 -19.15 -24.22
C THR A 156 7.32 -18.86 -22.78
N ARG A 157 8.61 -18.66 -22.47
CA ARG A 157 9.09 -18.30 -21.12
C ARG A 157 8.47 -17.00 -20.62
N LEU A 158 8.49 -15.97 -21.46
CA LEU A 158 7.88 -14.67 -21.16
C LEU A 158 6.39 -14.79 -20.86
N TRP A 159 5.64 -15.53 -21.69
CA TRP A 159 4.21 -15.72 -21.48
C TRP A 159 3.94 -16.53 -20.21
N ALA A 160 4.66 -17.62 -19.99
CA ALA A 160 4.51 -18.46 -18.80
C ALA A 160 4.79 -17.66 -17.52
N GLY A 161 5.93 -16.97 -17.44
CA GLY A 161 6.27 -16.14 -16.28
C GLY A 161 5.27 -15.00 -16.06
N PHE A 162 4.76 -14.38 -17.13
CA PHE A 162 3.67 -13.41 -17.02
C PHE A 162 2.39 -14.05 -16.48
N ALA A 163 1.96 -15.17 -17.05
CA ALA A 163 0.70 -15.80 -16.69
C ALA A 163 0.72 -16.33 -15.25
N ASP A 164 1.79 -17.00 -14.85
CA ASP A 164 2.03 -17.48 -13.48
C ASP A 164 2.05 -16.36 -12.45
N THR A 165 2.47 -15.15 -12.84
CA THR A 165 2.56 -14.01 -11.91
C THR A 165 1.29 -13.16 -11.90
N PHE A 166 0.70 -12.89 -13.07
CA PHE A 166 -0.32 -11.86 -13.24
C PHE A 166 -1.70 -12.41 -13.62
N VAL A 167 -1.81 -13.62 -14.19
CA VAL A 167 -3.13 -14.15 -14.57
C VAL A 167 -3.76 -14.89 -13.38
N PRO A 168 -4.93 -14.45 -12.87
CA PRO A 168 -5.58 -15.12 -11.76
C PRO A 168 -5.93 -16.57 -12.07
N GLY A 169 -5.50 -17.47 -11.18
CA GLY A 169 -5.76 -18.91 -11.30
C GLY A 169 -4.90 -19.66 -12.32
N TRP A 170 -3.93 -18.99 -12.97
CA TRP A 170 -3.02 -19.67 -13.90
C TRP A 170 -1.97 -20.51 -13.19
N TYR A 171 -1.42 -19.98 -12.08
CA TYR A 171 -0.41 -20.70 -11.31
C TYR A 171 -0.97 -21.96 -10.66
N ASP A 172 -0.46 -23.12 -11.07
CA ASP A 172 -1.09 -24.41 -10.77
C ASP A 172 -0.30 -25.30 -9.78
N SER A 173 0.54 -24.72 -8.91
CA SER A 173 1.35 -25.53 -7.97
C SER A 173 1.09 -25.23 -6.49
N GLY A 174 1.09 -26.29 -5.67
CA GLY A 174 1.12 -26.26 -4.21
C GLY A 174 0.11 -25.31 -3.55
N THR A 175 0.55 -24.62 -2.49
CA THR A 175 -0.22 -23.55 -1.84
C THR A 175 -0.33 -22.29 -2.71
N GLY A 176 0.49 -22.16 -3.76
CA GLY A 176 0.48 -21.05 -4.71
C GLY A 176 -0.84 -20.90 -5.45
N ARG A 177 -1.56 -22.00 -5.69
CA ARG A 177 -2.91 -22.00 -6.30
C ARG A 177 -3.90 -21.07 -5.59
N ILE A 178 -3.76 -20.90 -4.27
CA ILE A 178 -4.60 -19.99 -3.47
C ILE A 178 -3.84 -18.71 -3.16
N ALA A 179 -2.58 -18.84 -2.76
CA ALA A 179 -1.83 -17.69 -2.25
C ALA A 179 -1.52 -16.66 -3.34
N ILE A 180 -1.15 -17.08 -4.55
CA ILE A 180 -0.84 -16.15 -5.65
C ILE A 180 -2.06 -15.31 -6.05
N PRO A 181 -3.27 -15.88 -6.23
CA PRO A 181 -4.48 -15.08 -6.42
C PRO A 181 -4.75 -14.03 -5.34
N LEU A 182 -4.43 -14.29 -4.08
CA LEU A 182 -4.54 -13.28 -3.02
C LEU A 182 -3.53 -12.14 -3.22
N GLY A 183 -2.28 -12.47 -3.57
CA GLY A 183 -1.23 -11.48 -3.87
C GLY A 183 -1.57 -10.64 -5.10
N GLN A 184 -2.08 -11.27 -6.17
CA GLN A 184 -2.59 -10.61 -7.37
C GLN A 184 -3.77 -9.68 -7.02
N GLY A 185 -4.73 -10.17 -6.23
CA GLY A 185 -5.85 -9.36 -5.74
C GLY A 185 -5.39 -8.14 -4.94
N ALA A 186 -4.39 -8.31 -4.06
CA ALA A 186 -3.79 -7.21 -3.32
C ALA A 186 -3.15 -6.18 -4.26
N LEU A 187 -2.34 -6.61 -5.24
CA LEU A 187 -1.69 -5.74 -6.22
C LEU A 187 -2.72 -4.99 -7.08
N TYR A 188 -3.72 -5.70 -7.59
CA TYR A 188 -4.78 -5.15 -8.43
C TYR A 188 -5.72 -4.20 -7.70
N LEU A 189 -5.85 -4.31 -6.38
CA LEU A 189 -6.53 -3.30 -5.56
C LEU A 189 -5.61 -2.13 -5.22
N ALA A 190 -4.34 -2.39 -4.89
CA ALA A 190 -3.38 -1.38 -4.45
C ALA A 190 -3.14 -0.29 -5.50
N ILE A 191 -2.92 -0.70 -6.76
CA ILE A 191 -2.63 0.23 -7.87
C ILE A 191 -3.77 1.24 -8.07
N PRO A 192 -5.02 0.83 -8.37
CA PRO A 192 -6.10 1.79 -8.59
C PRO A 192 -6.45 2.57 -7.32
N LEU A 193 -6.49 1.96 -6.14
CA LEU A 193 -6.81 2.68 -4.90
C LEU A 193 -5.74 3.72 -4.53
N GLY A 194 -4.46 3.43 -4.79
CA GLY A 194 -3.37 4.38 -4.64
C GLY A 194 -3.47 5.55 -5.62
N LEU A 195 -3.67 5.25 -6.92
CA LEU A 195 -3.77 6.27 -7.96
C LEU A 195 -5.04 7.14 -7.83
N LEU A 196 -6.12 6.57 -7.29
CA LEU A 196 -7.38 7.26 -7.07
C LEU A 196 -7.21 8.50 -6.15
N PHE A 197 -6.16 8.53 -5.33
CA PHE A 197 -5.79 9.70 -4.54
C PHE A 197 -5.56 10.96 -5.40
N TYR A 198 -4.93 10.81 -6.57
CA TYR A 198 -4.57 11.92 -7.46
C TYR A 198 -5.77 12.44 -8.26
N VAL A 199 -6.75 11.59 -8.51
CA VAL A 199 -8.01 11.95 -9.20
C VAL A 199 -9.16 12.20 -8.23
N ARG A 200 -8.92 12.20 -6.91
CA ARG A 200 -9.96 12.37 -5.87
C ARG A 200 -10.82 13.63 -6.02
N HIS A 201 -10.26 14.67 -6.65
CA HIS A 201 -10.96 15.91 -6.94
C HIS A 201 -12.14 15.72 -7.90
N ARG A 202 -12.13 14.67 -8.74
CA ARG A 202 -13.21 14.35 -9.69
C ARG A 202 -14.34 13.51 -9.11
N ILE A 203 -14.03 12.61 -8.17
CA ILE A 203 -15.01 11.67 -7.60
C ILE A 203 -15.68 12.16 -6.31
N GLY A 204 -15.19 13.26 -5.74
CA GLY A 204 -15.70 13.84 -4.51
C GLY A 204 -15.18 13.15 -3.24
N ALA A 205 -15.19 13.91 -2.14
CA ALA A 205 -14.55 13.49 -0.89
C ALA A 205 -15.27 12.33 -0.18
N SER A 206 -16.60 12.18 -0.36
CA SER A 206 -17.38 11.07 0.20
C SER A 206 -17.05 9.74 -0.47
N THR A 207 -17.08 9.70 -1.80
CA THR A 207 -16.75 8.54 -2.62
C THR A 207 -15.31 8.09 -2.39
N TRP A 208 -14.36 9.04 -2.41
CA TRP A 208 -12.95 8.77 -2.11
C TRP A 208 -12.79 8.06 -0.77
N ARG A 209 -13.42 8.55 0.30
CA ARG A 209 -13.32 7.92 1.63
C ARG A 209 -13.92 6.52 1.66
N ARG A 210 -15.03 6.26 0.95
CA ARG A 210 -15.62 4.92 0.89
C ARG A 210 -14.68 3.95 0.19
N LEU A 211 -14.15 4.34 -0.98
CA LEU A 211 -13.21 3.51 -1.74
C LEU A 211 -11.90 3.29 -0.98
N HIS A 212 -11.35 4.33 -0.37
CA HIS A 212 -10.11 4.23 0.39
C HIS A 212 -10.22 3.32 1.62
N ARG A 213 -11.43 3.10 2.18
CA ARG A 213 -11.60 2.11 3.27
C ARG A 213 -11.24 0.68 2.84
N PHE A 214 -11.38 0.35 1.55
CA PHE A 214 -11.00 -0.95 1.02
C PHE A 214 -9.49 -1.17 0.97
N VAL A 215 -8.66 -0.15 1.22
CA VAL A 215 -7.21 -0.34 1.36
C VAL A 215 -6.85 -1.31 2.49
N ILE A 216 -7.70 -1.44 3.53
CA ILE A 216 -7.48 -2.46 4.57
C ILE A 216 -7.55 -3.88 4.00
N VAL A 217 -8.36 -4.11 2.96
CA VAL A 217 -8.48 -5.40 2.29
C VAL A 217 -7.17 -5.73 1.58
N VAL A 218 -6.50 -4.75 0.96
CA VAL A 218 -5.16 -4.93 0.37
C VAL A 218 -4.20 -5.49 1.42
N TYR A 219 -4.16 -4.87 2.61
CA TYR A 219 -3.28 -5.32 3.69
C TYR A 219 -3.62 -6.75 4.16
N VAL A 220 -4.91 -7.05 4.37
CA VAL A 220 -5.36 -8.39 4.77
C VAL A 220 -4.98 -9.44 3.73
N LEU A 221 -5.20 -9.15 2.44
CA LEU A 221 -4.81 -10.04 1.34
C LEU A 221 -3.29 -10.24 1.29
N SER A 222 -2.50 -9.18 1.50
CA SER A 222 -1.03 -9.28 1.57
C SER A 222 -0.56 -10.15 2.73
N VAL A 223 -1.13 -9.98 3.93
CA VAL A 223 -0.81 -10.83 5.09
C VAL A 223 -1.14 -12.29 4.80
N TRP A 224 -2.34 -12.58 4.30
CA TRP A 224 -2.74 -13.96 3.97
C TRP A 224 -1.91 -14.56 2.84
N HIS A 225 -1.57 -13.79 1.81
CA HIS A 225 -0.64 -14.20 0.77
C HIS A 225 0.71 -14.63 1.38
N THR A 226 1.28 -13.82 2.27
CA THR A 226 2.54 -14.15 2.96
C THR A 226 2.40 -15.35 3.88
N LEU A 227 1.29 -15.49 4.62
CA LEU A 227 1.09 -16.64 5.51
C LEU A 227 0.93 -17.94 4.72
N LEU A 228 0.29 -17.92 3.55
CA LEU A 228 0.03 -19.13 2.75
C LEU A 228 1.19 -19.51 1.83
N TYR A 229 2.00 -18.54 1.37
CA TYR A 229 3.09 -18.78 0.41
C TYR A 229 4.49 -18.58 1.00
N GLY A 230 4.62 -17.91 2.14
CA GLY A 230 5.91 -17.65 2.77
C GLY A 230 6.50 -18.90 3.40
N THR A 231 7.46 -19.53 2.73
CA THR A 231 8.19 -20.71 3.25
C THR A 231 8.79 -20.47 4.64
N ASN A 232 9.28 -19.25 4.88
CA ASN A 232 9.79 -18.80 6.19
C ASN A 232 8.75 -18.79 7.32
N VAL A 233 7.46 -18.72 7.01
CA VAL A 233 6.36 -18.71 8.00
C VAL A 233 5.95 -20.12 8.40
N TRP A 234 6.01 -21.06 7.46
CA TRP A 234 5.64 -22.45 7.73
C TRP A 234 6.72 -23.18 8.53
N TYR A 235 8.00 -22.87 8.27
CA TYR A 235 9.13 -23.65 8.78
C TYR A 235 10.10 -22.86 9.67
N GLY A 236 9.96 -21.53 9.73
CA GLY A 236 10.63 -20.69 10.73
C GLY A 236 9.65 -20.29 11.84
N GLU A 237 9.96 -20.61 13.10
CA GLU A 237 9.05 -20.32 14.22
C GLU A 237 8.96 -18.82 14.55
N TRP A 238 10.08 -18.09 14.44
CA TRP A 238 10.13 -16.68 14.82
C TRP A 238 9.48 -15.72 13.79
N PRO A 239 9.64 -15.87 12.44
CA PRO A 239 9.01 -14.94 11.49
C PRO A 239 7.49 -15.02 11.55
N ARG A 240 6.93 -16.23 11.70
CA ARG A 240 5.50 -16.45 11.91
C ARG A 240 5.00 -15.76 13.18
N THR A 241 5.71 -15.95 14.28
CA THR A 241 5.34 -15.33 15.56
C THR A 241 5.37 -13.81 15.46
N MET A 242 6.43 -13.25 14.88
CA MET A 242 6.56 -11.81 14.70
C MET A 242 5.47 -11.23 13.79
N LEU A 243 5.12 -11.94 12.70
CA LEU A 243 4.01 -11.54 11.83
C LEU A 243 2.69 -11.41 12.59
N TRP A 244 2.38 -12.38 13.48
CA TRP A 244 1.19 -12.32 14.31
C TRP A 244 1.24 -11.20 15.35
N LEU A 245 2.38 -11.01 16.02
CA LEU A 245 2.57 -9.92 16.97
C LEU A 245 2.37 -8.54 16.34
N LEU A 246 2.84 -8.36 15.10
CA LEU A 246 2.65 -7.13 14.33
C LEU A 246 1.17 -6.84 14.00
N GLN A 247 0.29 -7.84 14.02
CA GLN A 247 -1.14 -7.64 13.81
C GLN A 247 -1.85 -7.03 15.03
N LEU A 248 -1.32 -7.23 16.23
CA LEU A 248 -1.93 -6.73 17.48
C LEU A 248 -2.15 -5.20 17.46
N PRO A 249 -1.16 -4.34 17.14
CA PRO A 249 -1.38 -2.90 17.08
C PRO A 249 -2.36 -2.49 15.97
N VAL A 250 -2.36 -3.20 14.83
CA VAL A 250 -3.31 -2.95 13.73
C VAL A 250 -4.74 -3.24 14.19
N ALA A 251 -4.96 -4.41 14.80
CA ALA A 251 -6.25 -4.83 15.33
C ALA A 251 -6.75 -3.88 16.42
N ALA A 252 -5.87 -3.47 17.35
CA ALA A 252 -6.21 -2.53 18.40
C ALA A 252 -6.66 -1.16 17.84
N LEU A 253 -5.89 -0.58 16.90
CA LEU A 253 -6.26 0.70 16.29
C LEU A 253 -7.51 0.60 15.42
N LEU A 254 -7.69 -0.51 14.69
CA LEU A 254 -8.90 -0.75 13.91
C LEU A 254 -10.12 -0.86 14.82
N LEU A 255 -10.01 -1.58 15.94
CA LEU A 255 -11.08 -1.70 16.92
C LEU A 255 -11.41 -0.34 17.56
N VAL A 256 -10.41 0.43 17.97
CA VAL A 256 -10.62 1.80 18.48
C VAL A 256 -11.35 2.67 17.45
N ARG A 257 -11.00 2.55 16.17
CA ARG A 257 -11.66 3.28 15.08
C ARG A 257 -13.13 2.87 14.92
N LEU A 258 -13.44 1.57 15.01
CA LEU A 258 -14.81 1.06 14.90
C LEU A 258 -15.66 1.47 16.11
N LEU A 259 -15.07 1.44 17.32
CA LEU A 259 -15.76 1.78 18.57
C LEU A 259 -15.90 3.30 18.80
N ARG A 260 -15.03 4.12 18.21
CA ARG A 260 -15.07 5.59 18.32
C ARG A 260 -15.10 6.26 16.95
N PRO A 261 -16.24 6.20 16.23
CA PRO A 261 -16.36 6.83 14.93
C PRO A 261 -16.15 8.35 15.04
N ALA A 262 -15.19 8.88 14.28
CA ALA A 262 -14.81 10.29 14.35
C ALA A 262 -15.89 11.23 13.78
N ARG A 263 -16.91 10.71 13.08
CA ARG A 263 -17.95 11.50 12.42
C ARG A 263 -19.34 10.90 12.62
N ARG A 264 -20.37 11.75 12.75
CA ARG A 264 -21.78 11.33 12.88
C ARG A 264 -22.24 10.40 11.75
N ALA A 265 -21.78 10.62 10.52
CA ALA A 265 -22.09 9.79 9.34
C ALA A 265 -21.41 8.41 9.33
N GLU A 266 -20.53 8.13 10.29
CA GLU A 266 -19.85 6.84 10.47
C GLU A 266 -20.41 6.07 11.67
N ARG A 267 -21.35 6.66 12.42
CA ARG A 267 -22.11 5.94 13.44
C ARG A 267 -23.09 5.03 12.72
N LEU A 268 -23.04 3.73 13.03
CA LEU A 268 -24.09 2.79 12.70
C LEU A 268 -25.33 3.20 13.52
N GLY A 269 -26.11 4.13 12.98
CA GLY A 269 -27.44 4.43 13.50
C GLY A 269 -28.42 3.33 13.08
N PRO A 270 -29.56 3.19 13.77
CA PRO A 270 -30.63 2.30 13.31
C PRO A 270 -30.99 2.63 11.85
N PRO A 271 -31.35 1.61 11.03
CA PRO A 271 -31.70 1.83 9.63
C PRO A 271 -32.75 2.95 9.55
N ARG A 272 -32.41 4.01 8.82
CA ARG A 272 -33.30 5.13 8.59
C ARG A 272 -34.44 4.59 7.71
N ALA A 273 -35.64 4.46 8.28
CA ALA A 273 -36.84 4.00 7.57
C ALA A 273 -37.19 4.89 6.36
N ASP A 274 -36.63 6.10 6.30
CA ASP A 274 -36.86 7.07 5.22
C ASP A 274 -35.72 7.11 4.20
N ALA A 275 -35.27 5.94 3.71
CA ALA A 275 -34.58 5.92 2.42
C ALA A 275 -35.64 6.16 1.33
N ALA A 276 -36.05 7.43 1.19
CA ALA A 276 -36.89 7.88 0.10
C ALA A 276 -36.27 7.35 -1.20
N LEU A 277 -37.07 6.57 -1.93
CA LEU A 277 -36.70 6.00 -3.21
C LEU A 277 -36.10 7.11 -4.08
N PRO A 278 -34.96 6.87 -4.73
CA PRO A 278 -34.36 7.86 -5.62
C PRO A 278 -35.37 8.24 -6.70
N GLY A 279 -35.56 9.56 -6.91
CA GLY A 279 -36.62 10.17 -7.73
C GLY A 279 -36.66 9.81 -9.22
N TRP A 280 -35.88 8.81 -9.67
CA TRP A 280 -36.05 8.18 -10.97
C TRP A 280 -37.20 7.15 -10.99
N ALA A 281 -37.66 6.66 -9.82
CA ALA A 281 -38.80 5.76 -9.71
C ALA A 281 -40.18 6.46 -9.79
N ALA A 282 -40.22 7.81 -9.84
CA ALA A 282 -41.46 8.59 -9.90
C ALA A 282 -41.83 9.04 -11.34
N ARG A 283 -41.22 8.45 -12.37
CA ARG A 283 -41.54 8.72 -13.79
C ARG A 283 -41.71 7.43 -14.60
N ALA A 284 -42.45 6.47 -14.04
CA ALA A 284 -43.02 5.35 -14.79
C ALA A 284 -44.54 5.42 -14.68
#